data_AF-A0A420Y1R8-F1
#
_entry.id   AF-A0A420Y1R8-F1
#
_cell.length_a   1.000
_cell.length_b   1.000
_cell.length_c   1.000
_cell.angle_alpha   90.00
_cell.angle_beta   90.00
_cell.angle_gamma   90.00
#
_symmetry.space_group_name_H-M   'P 1'
#
loop_
_entity.id
_entity.type
_entity.pdbx_description
1 polymer ?
#
loop_
_entity_poly.entity_id
_entity_poly.type
_entity_poly.pdbx_seq_one_letter_code
_entity_poly.pdbx_strand_id
1 'polypeptide(L)'
;MPKLYHSVPLDEEQHLNEPVSEKSVWTSRFDGRVSSTLEKIPRHWTWLVHAVLLSASITLFTLSVCTRTASQITDKVVAEKYSSYSPAASAVRYETQKFNLTPIMKTEYVGYGPDVDAAWDVIANDIGDIMITEEERVKLGFSPKSLKIQHPVTGQWGYRAGVEVFHQLHCLNLLRQAIYKDYYSKEEVGGDVAEADGQEDLSGHVDHCIETLRLNLMCQSDIGVFTFHDFPELADDGIEGDWPDFETQHVCRNFEAIRKWTNANAVAFTHDV
;
A
#
# COMPACT_ATOMS: atom_id res chain seq x y z
N MET A 1 29.72 -18.63 14.07
CA MET A 1 30.85 -18.43 15.01
C MET A 1 30.62 -17.12 15.76
N PRO A 2 30.16 -17.13 17.02
CA PRO A 2 29.93 -15.90 17.77
C PRO A 2 31.24 -15.42 18.43
N LYS A 3 31.54 -14.13 18.30
CA LYS A 3 32.70 -13.48 18.94
C LYS A 3 32.41 -13.27 20.43
N LEU A 4 33.29 -13.80 21.28
CA LEU A 4 33.29 -13.63 22.73
C LEU A 4 33.73 -12.20 23.10
N TYR A 5 33.02 -11.56 24.03
CA TYR A 5 33.41 -10.29 24.65
C TYR A 5 34.15 -10.58 25.97
N HIS A 6 35.29 -9.93 26.20
CA HIS A 6 36.02 -9.98 27.47
C HIS A 6 35.95 -8.63 28.20
N SER A 7 35.73 -8.66 29.51
CA SER A 7 35.71 -7.50 30.40
C SER A 7 37.10 -7.17 30.92
N VAL A 8 37.40 -5.88 31.08
CA VAL A 8 38.67 -5.36 31.64
C VAL A 8 38.50 -5.09 33.14
N PRO A 9 39.44 -5.50 34.03
CA PRO A 9 39.36 -5.26 35.47
C PRO A 9 39.75 -3.84 35.88
N LEU A 10 39.19 -3.38 37.00
CA LEU A 10 39.57 -2.16 37.71
C LEU A 10 40.50 -2.57 38.86
N ASP A 11 41.72 -2.04 38.86
CA ASP A 11 42.69 -2.26 39.94
C ASP A 11 42.30 -1.46 41.20
N GLU A 12 42.27 -2.18 42.31
CA GLU A 12 42.16 -1.69 43.68
C GLU A 12 43.53 -1.79 44.39
N GLU A 13 43.58 -1.21 45.60
CA GLU A 13 44.64 -1.25 46.62
C GLU A 13 45.64 -0.07 46.56
N GLN A 14 45.99 0.65 47.64
CA GLN A 14 46.17 0.32 49.06
C GLN A 14 46.56 1.67 49.75
N HIS A 15 46.23 2.08 50.97
CA HIS A 15 46.50 1.50 52.29
C HIS A 15 45.86 2.38 53.40
N LEU A 16 45.48 1.72 54.50
CA LEU A 16 44.98 2.22 55.79
C LEU A 16 46.07 2.89 56.65
N ASN A 17 45.70 3.83 57.54
CA ASN A 17 46.04 3.83 58.98
C ASN A 17 45.39 5.01 59.76
N GLU A 18 44.90 4.67 60.96
CA GLU A 18 44.11 5.40 61.97
C GLU A 18 44.81 6.60 62.71
N PRO A 19 44.32 7.16 63.85
CA PRO A 19 43.01 7.77 64.20
C PRO A 19 43.12 9.17 64.90
N VAL A 20 41.96 9.71 65.32
CA VAL A 20 41.68 10.70 66.40
C VAL A 20 41.72 12.21 66.10
N SER A 21 40.60 12.88 66.43
CA SER A 21 40.50 14.08 67.30
C SER A 21 39.71 15.26 66.74
N GLU A 22 38.78 15.74 67.57
CA GLU A 22 38.11 17.03 67.52
C GLU A 22 39.05 18.24 67.35
N LYS A 23 38.48 19.30 66.73
CA LYS A 23 38.84 20.73 66.75
C LYS A 23 40.11 21.16 65.99
N SER A 24 39.91 21.82 64.85
CA SER A 24 40.36 23.21 64.73
C SER A 24 39.57 23.98 63.69
N VAL A 25 39.08 25.14 64.14
CA VAL A 25 38.48 26.21 63.36
C VAL A 25 39.54 26.74 62.39
N TRP A 26 39.27 26.63 61.10
CA TRP A 26 39.91 27.46 60.07
C TRP A 26 38.82 28.24 59.34
N THR A 27 38.49 29.40 59.91
CA THR A 27 37.84 30.48 59.19
C THR A 27 38.80 31.02 58.15
N SER A 28 38.64 30.64 56.88
CA SER A 28 39.11 31.47 55.77
C SER A 28 37.92 32.20 55.18
N ARG A 29 37.91 33.52 55.39
CA ARG A 29 37.09 34.46 54.63
C ARG A 29 37.37 34.23 53.15
N PHE A 30 36.42 33.67 52.42
CA PHE A 30 36.28 33.96 51.01
C PHE A 30 35.32 35.14 50.89
N ASP A 31 35.90 36.33 51.07
CA ASP A 31 35.24 37.61 50.82
C ASP A 31 34.79 37.69 49.36
N GLY A 32 33.59 38.22 49.19
CA GLY A 32 32.81 38.16 47.97
C GLY A 32 33.47 38.86 46.78
N ARG A 33 33.71 38.08 45.72
CA ARG A 33 33.99 38.64 44.40
C ARG A 33 33.46 37.80 43.23
N VAL A 34 32.39 37.05 43.46
CA VAL A 34 31.60 36.39 42.39
C VAL A 34 30.15 36.90 42.37
N SER A 35 29.71 37.70 43.35
CA SER A 35 28.30 38.16 43.47
C SER A 35 27.94 39.37 42.59
N SER A 36 28.88 40.28 42.30
CA SER A 36 28.52 41.61 41.78
C SER A 36 28.23 41.67 40.28
N THR A 37 28.56 40.63 39.52
CA THR A 37 28.18 40.50 38.10
C THR A 37 26.80 39.85 37.91
N LEU A 38 26.29 39.11 38.91
CA LEU A 38 24.95 38.52 38.89
C LEU A 38 23.87 39.42 39.51
N GLU A 39 24.25 40.37 40.36
CA GLU A 39 23.31 41.32 41.02
C GLU A 39 22.77 42.43 40.11
N LYS A 40 23.28 42.58 38.88
CA LYS A 40 22.80 43.56 37.90
C LYS A 40 21.92 42.97 36.80
N ILE A 41 21.35 41.79 37.03
CA ILE A 41 20.33 41.26 36.12
C ILE A 41 19.05 42.08 36.37
N PRO A 42 18.53 42.84 35.38
CA PRO A 42 17.33 43.62 35.58
C PRO A 42 16.18 42.69 35.95
N ARG A 43 15.32 43.10 36.89
CA ARG A 43 14.14 42.35 37.38
C ARG A 43 13.20 41.85 36.26
N HIS A 44 13.35 42.39 35.06
CA HIS A 44 12.58 42.05 33.86
C HIS A 44 13.24 40.99 32.95
N TRP A 45 14.48 40.55 33.21
CA TRP A 45 15.18 39.57 32.36
C TRP A 45 14.45 38.23 32.31
N THR A 46 13.89 37.78 33.43
CA THR A 46 13.05 36.57 33.47
C THR A 46 11.84 36.72 32.56
N TRP A 47 11.15 37.87 32.57
CA TRP A 47 10.03 38.15 31.66
C TRP A 47 10.44 38.21 30.19
N LEU A 48 11.62 38.75 29.87
CA LEU A 48 12.17 38.72 28.51
C LEU A 48 12.43 37.29 28.04
N VAL A 49 13.04 36.45 28.89
CA VAL A 49 13.27 35.03 28.60
C VAL A 49 11.94 34.30 28.39
N HIS A 50 10.94 34.53 29.25
CA HIS A 50 9.60 33.93 29.08
C HIS A 50 8.91 34.42 27.81
N ALA A 51 9.04 35.69 27.45
CA ALA A 51 8.49 36.23 26.20
C ALA A 51 9.15 35.62 24.96
N VAL A 52 10.48 35.43 24.99
CA VAL A 52 11.22 34.76 23.90
C VAL A 52 10.82 33.30 23.78
N LEU A 53 10.76 32.56 24.89
CA LEU A 53 10.35 31.16 24.90
C LEU A 53 8.89 30.98 24.47
N LEU A 54 7.99 31.86 24.91
CA LEU A 54 6.59 31.84 24.49
C LEU A 54 6.46 32.16 23.00
N SER A 55 7.20 33.16 22.50
CA SER A 55 7.20 33.50 21.07
C SER A 55 7.73 32.34 20.23
N ALA A 56 8.83 31.70 20.65
CA ALA A 56 9.35 30.50 19.99
C ALA A 56 8.37 29.33 20.03
N SER A 57 7.65 29.14 21.13
CA SER A 57 6.63 28.10 21.26
C SER A 57 5.43 28.36 20.34
N ILE A 58 4.98 29.62 20.25
CA ILE A 58 3.89 30.03 19.35
C ILE A 58 4.31 29.89 17.89
N THR A 59 5.54 30.26 17.53
CA THR A 59 6.03 30.09 16.15
C THR A 59 6.15 28.62 15.79
N LEU A 60 6.67 27.77 16.66
CA LEU A 60 6.73 26.33 16.43
C LEU A 60 5.33 25.70 16.34
N PHE A 61 4.39 26.12 17.19
CA PHE A 61 3.00 25.66 17.13
C PHE A 61 2.30 26.10 15.84
N THR A 62 2.44 27.37 15.45
CA THR A 62 1.85 27.89 14.20
C THR A 62 2.47 27.25 12.97
N LEU A 63 3.80 27.05 12.94
CA LEU A 63 4.48 26.29 11.89
C LEU A 63 3.98 24.83 11.83
N SER A 64 3.80 24.18 12.98
CA SER A 64 3.25 22.81 13.04
C SER A 64 1.82 22.73 12.52
N VAL A 65 0.96 23.70 12.88
CA VAL A 65 -0.41 23.77 12.37
C VAL A 65 -0.42 24.05 10.86
N CYS A 66 0.33 25.04 10.40
CA CYS A 66 0.41 25.40 8.97
C CYS A 66 0.97 24.27 8.13
N THR A 67 2.04 23.60 8.57
CA THR A 67 2.59 22.44 7.87
C THR A 67 1.60 21.29 7.83
N ARG A 68 0.91 20.98 8.94
CA ARG A 68 -0.12 19.93 8.98
C ARG A 68 -1.33 20.23 8.08
N THR A 69 -1.76 21.48 7.99
CA THR A 69 -2.87 21.88 7.11
C THR A 69 -2.47 21.96 5.64
N ALA A 70 -1.24 22.38 5.35
CA ALA A 70 -0.71 22.44 3.98
C ALA A 70 -0.28 21.05 3.45
N SER A 71 0.04 20.10 4.34
CA SER A 71 0.55 18.77 4.00
C SER A 71 -0.53 17.71 3.79
N GLN A 72 -1.81 18.06 3.69
CA GLN A 72 -2.83 17.08 3.29
C GLN A 72 -2.71 16.81 1.79
N ILE A 73 -1.67 16.06 1.42
CA ILE A 73 -1.51 15.49 0.09
C ILE A 73 -2.68 14.52 -0.11
N THR A 74 -3.50 14.79 -1.12
CA THR A 74 -4.63 13.91 -1.45
C THR A 74 -4.15 12.66 -2.18
N ASP A 75 -4.89 11.56 -2.05
CA ASP A 75 -4.60 10.30 -2.75
C ASP A 75 -4.47 10.48 -4.27
N LYS A 76 -5.27 11.38 -4.85
CA LYS A 76 -5.17 11.76 -6.25
C LYS A 76 -3.78 12.32 -6.59
N VAL A 77 -3.25 13.24 -5.78
CA VAL A 77 -1.93 13.85 -6.02
C VAL A 77 -0.82 12.81 -5.90
N VAL A 78 -0.94 11.87 -4.94
CA VAL A 78 0.01 10.75 -4.83
C VAL A 78 -0.06 9.87 -6.07
N ALA A 79 -1.27 9.50 -6.50
CA ALA A 79 -1.48 8.66 -7.67
C ALA A 79 -0.93 9.30 -8.95
N GLU A 80 -1.21 10.59 -9.18
CA GLU A 80 -0.72 11.34 -10.34
C GLU A 80 0.81 11.50 -10.34
N LYS A 81 1.45 11.49 -9.16
CA LYS A 81 2.91 11.58 -9.05
C LYS A 81 3.61 10.27 -9.38
N TYR A 82 3.02 9.13 -9.02
CA TYR A 82 3.65 7.81 -9.09
C TYR A 82 2.99 6.88 -10.11
N SER A 83 2.14 7.40 -11.00
CA SER A 83 1.53 6.60 -12.06
C SER A 83 1.36 7.39 -13.35
N SER A 84 1.26 6.65 -14.45
CA SER A 84 0.84 7.20 -15.73
C SER A 84 -0.53 7.87 -15.62
N TYR A 85 -0.80 8.82 -16.53
CA TYR A 85 -2.09 9.48 -16.58
C TYR A 85 -3.22 8.46 -16.67
N SER A 86 -4.27 8.65 -15.88
CA SER A 86 -5.48 7.83 -15.92
C SER A 86 -6.70 8.73 -15.64
N PRO A 87 -7.79 8.62 -16.41
CA PRO A 87 -9.05 9.31 -16.09
C PRO A 87 -9.61 8.88 -14.72
N ALA A 88 -9.27 7.66 -14.28
CA ALA A 88 -9.69 7.11 -12.98
C ALA A 88 -8.90 7.68 -11.79
N ALA A 89 -7.90 8.54 -11.99
CA ALA A 89 -7.06 9.07 -10.91
C ALA A 89 -7.87 9.77 -9.79
N SER A 90 -9.02 10.35 -10.13
CA SER A 90 -9.92 10.98 -9.16
C SER A 90 -10.60 9.99 -8.19
N ALA A 91 -10.75 8.73 -8.61
CA ALA A 91 -11.35 7.65 -7.84
C ALA A 91 -10.35 6.97 -6.89
N VAL A 92 -9.05 7.14 -7.11
CA VAL A 92 -8.01 6.49 -6.30
C VAL A 92 -8.14 6.94 -4.85
N ARG A 93 -8.33 5.96 -3.97
CA ARG A 93 -8.18 6.10 -2.52
C ARG A 93 -7.19 5.06 -2.05
N TYR A 94 -6.28 5.42 -1.15
CA TYR A 94 -5.34 4.45 -0.59
C TYR A 94 -5.88 3.92 0.74
N GLU A 95 -5.78 2.61 0.94
CA GLU A 95 -6.14 1.95 2.19
C GLU A 95 -5.10 0.93 2.60
N THR A 96 -4.95 0.75 3.90
CA THR A 96 -4.10 -0.31 4.44
C THR A 96 -4.97 -1.52 4.74
N GLN A 97 -4.60 -2.65 4.17
CA GLN A 97 -5.26 -3.93 4.40
C GLN A 97 -4.23 -4.98 4.79
N LYS A 98 -4.59 -5.87 5.72
CA LYS A 98 -3.81 -7.06 6.02
C LYS A 98 -4.37 -8.19 5.17
N PHE A 99 -3.53 -8.84 4.38
CA PHE A 99 -3.97 -10.00 3.61
C PHE A 99 -4.22 -11.17 4.57
N ASN A 100 -5.21 -12.00 4.23
CA ASN A 100 -5.48 -13.24 4.94
C ASN A 100 -5.25 -14.38 3.93
N LEU A 101 -4.03 -14.91 3.95
CA LEU A 101 -3.54 -15.91 3.00
C LEU A 101 -2.98 -17.11 3.76
N THR A 102 -3.88 -17.92 4.31
CA THR A 102 -3.53 -19.19 4.94
C THR A 102 -3.12 -20.22 3.89
N PRO A 103 -2.29 -21.23 4.22
CA PRO A 103 -1.89 -22.30 3.30
C PRO A 103 -3.07 -22.98 2.59
N ILE A 104 -4.20 -23.11 3.29
CA ILE A 104 -5.47 -23.60 2.72
C ILE A 104 -6.44 -22.44 2.68
N MET A 105 -6.90 -22.09 1.48
CA MET A 105 -7.84 -20.98 1.26
C MET A 105 -9.26 -21.49 1.02
N LYS A 106 -10.23 -20.87 1.71
CA LYS A 106 -11.66 -21.06 1.47
C LYS A 106 -12.33 -19.69 1.39
N THR A 107 -12.41 -19.15 0.17
CA THR A 107 -13.11 -17.89 -0.12
C THR A 107 -14.11 -18.11 -1.25
N GLU A 108 -15.01 -17.15 -1.46
CA GLU A 108 -15.98 -17.18 -2.57
C GLU A 108 -15.32 -17.19 -3.97
N TYR A 109 -14.04 -16.84 -4.09
CA TYR A 109 -13.31 -16.79 -5.36
C TYR A 109 -12.52 -18.07 -5.69
N VAL A 110 -12.41 -19.01 -4.75
CA VAL A 110 -11.61 -20.23 -4.89
C VAL A 110 -12.45 -21.38 -5.41
N GLY A 111 -11.95 -22.07 -6.45
CA GLY A 111 -12.61 -23.25 -7.03
C GLY A 111 -13.35 -22.96 -8.33
N TYR A 112 -14.43 -23.70 -8.55
CA TYR A 112 -15.31 -23.61 -9.70
C TYR A 112 -16.77 -23.79 -9.26
N GLY A 113 -17.70 -23.39 -10.12
CA GLY A 113 -19.14 -23.53 -9.87
C GLY A 113 -19.87 -22.19 -9.91
N PRO A 114 -21.21 -22.22 -9.94
CA PRO A 114 -22.02 -21.03 -10.20
C PRO A 114 -21.80 -19.90 -9.19
N ASP A 115 -21.66 -20.23 -7.89
CA ASP A 115 -21.44 -19.21 -6.85
C ASP A 115 -20.06 -18.55 -6.99
N VAL A 116 -19.04 -19.33 -7.41
CA VAL A 116 -17.69 -18.81 -7.66
C VAL A 116 -17.68 -17.94 -8.90
N ASP A 117 -18.36 -18.37 -9.96
CA ASP A 117 -18.48 -17.61 -11.21
C ASP A 117 -19.19 -16.28 -10.96
N ALA A 118 -20.30 -16.29 -10.21
CA ALA A 118 -21.00 -15.06 -9.81
C ALA A 118 -20.11 -14.09 -9.00
N ALA A 119 -19.24 -14.61 -8.12
CA ALA A 119 -18.30 -13.77 -7.39
C ALA A 119 -17.26 -13.13 -8.34
N TRP A 120 -16.76 -13.88 -9.32
CA TRP A 120 -15.84 -13.37 -10.34
C TRP A 120 -16.50 -12.38 -11.30
N ASP A 121 -17.77 -12.59 -11.67
CA ASP A 121 -18.51 -11.70 -12.57
C ASP A 121 -18.53 -10.26 -12.01
N VAL A 122 -18.86 -10.11 -10.73
CA VAL A 122 -18.95 -8.81 -10.04
C VAL A 122 -17.65 -7.99 -10.11
N ILE A 123 -16.50 -8.66 -10.18
CA ILE A 123 -15.18 -8.02 -10.12
C ILE A 123 -14.44 -8.01 -11.46
N ALA A 124 -14.84 -8.82 -12.44
CA ALA A 124 -14.12 -9.02 -13.70
C ALA A 124 -14.99 -8.90 -14.96
N ASN A 125 -16.15 -9.58 -15.00
CA ASN A 125 -16.94 -9.70 -16.24
C ASN A 125 -18.07 -8.65 -16.34
N ASP A 126 -18.68 -8.26 -15.21
CA ASP A 126 -19.74 -7.25 -15.14
C ASP A 126 -19.21 -5.81 -15.03
N ILE A 127 -18.09 -5.54 -15.72
CA ILE A 127 -17.44 -4.24 -15.70
C ILE A 127 -17.41 -3.66 -17.11
N GLY A 128 -18.12 -2.55 -17.28
CA GLY A 128 -18.22 -1.89 -18.57
C GLY A 128 -16.97 -1.09 -18.93
N ASP A 129 -16.75 -0.94 -20.24
CA ASP A 129 -15.73 -0.05 -20.77
C ASP A 129 -16.16 1.41 -20.63
N ILE A 130 -15.19 2.27 -20.34
CA ILE A 130 -15.37 3.70 -20.22
C ILE A 130 -15.19 4.41 -21.57
N MET A 131 -15.57 5.68 -21.60
CA MET A 131 -15.29 6.59 -22.71
C MET A 131 -14.23 7.60 -22.31
N ILE A 132 -13.26 7.84 -23.19
CA ILE A 132 -12.27 8.90 -23.05
C ILE A 132 -12.40 9.93 -24.18
N THR A 133 -11.96 11.16 -23.92
CA THR A 133 -11.98 12.24 -24.93
C THR A 133 -10.83 12.11 -25.94
N GLU A 134 -10.84 12.92 -27.00
CA GLU A 134 -9.71 13.00 -27.94
C GLU A 134 -8.44 13.49 -27.25
N GLU A 135 -8.55 14.48 -26.36
CA GLU A 135 -7.42 15.01 -25.60
C GLU A 135 -6.80 13.92 -24.71
N GLU A 136 -7.63 13.12 -24.04
CA GLU A 136 -7.18 12.00 -23.22
C GLU A 136 -6.54 10.90 -24.05
N ARG A 137 -7.13 10.55 -25.20
CA ARG A 137 -6.56 9.59 -26.15
C ARG A 137 -5.16 10.00 -26.61
N VAL A 138 -4.98 11.27 -26.98
CA VAL A 138 -3.68 11.82 -27.37
C VAL A 138 -2.71 11.80 -26.20
N LYS A 139 -3.15 12.20 -25.01
CA LYS A 139 -2.32 12.22 -23.79
C LYS A 139 -1.84 10.83 -23.38
N LEU A 140 -2.68 9.81 -23.58
CA LEU A 140 -2.35 8.39 -23.34
C LEU A 140 -1.49 7.78 -24.46
N GLY A 141 -1.26 8.50 -25.56
CA GLY A 141 -0.49 8.00 -26.69
C GLY A 141 -1.20 6.91 -27.50
N PHE A 142 -2.53 6.80 -27.37
CA PHE A 142 -3.31 5.82 -28.11
C PHE A 142 -3.38 6.15 -29.61
N SER A 143 -3.68 5.14 -30.42
CA SER A 143 -3.75 5.26 -31.87
C SER A 143 -4.90 6.19 -32.31
N PRO A 144 -4.75 6.99 -33.38
CA PRO A 144 -5.89 7.70 -33.97
C PRO A 144 -6.94 6.75 -34.58
N LYS A 145 -6.61 5.46 -34.72
CA LYS A 145 -7.53 4.39 -35.13
C LYS A 145 -8.26 3.73 -33.95
N SER A 146 -8.11 4.23 -32.72
CA SER A 146 -8.86 3.73 -31.57
C SER A 146 -10.37 3.74 -31.85
N LEU A 147 -11.06 2.72 -31.34
CA LEU A 147 -12.49 2.53 -31.57
C LEU A 147 -13.28 3.70 -30.99
N LYS A 148 -14.09 4.33 -31.84
CA LYS A 148 -15.03 5.37 -31.41
C LYS A 148 -16.32 4.74 -30.91
N ILE A 149 -16.91 5.37 -29.91
CA ILE A 149 -18.21 4.99 -29.36
C ILE A 149 -19.03 6.25 -29.10
N GLN A 150 -20.35 6.11 -29.18
CA GLN A 150 -21.28 7.15 -28.80
C GLN A 150 -21.77 6.88 -27.37
N HIS A 151 -21.67 7.87 -26.50
CA HIS A 151 -22.15 7.77 -25.14
C HIS A 151 -23.66 7.48 -25.13
N PRO A 152 -24.13 6.43 -24.42
CA PRO A 152 -25.51 5.95 -24.53
C PRO A 152 -26.54 7.00 -24.08
N VAL A 153 -26.22 7.79 -23.06
CA VAL A 153 -27.11 8.84 -22.53
C VAL A 153 -26.98 10.19 -23.26
N THR A 154 -25.76 10.71 -23.43
CA THR A 154 -25.55 12.08 -23.95
C THR A 154 -25.46 12.17 -25.46
N GLY A 155 -25.25 11.05 -26.17
CA GLY A 155 -25.04 11.02 -27.61
C GLY A 155 -23.70 11.59 -28.07
N GLN A 156 -22.80 11.96 -27.14
CA GLN A 156 -21.49 12.49 -27.47
C GLN A 156 -20.56 11.40 -27.98
N TRP A 157 -19.72 11.72 -28.96
CA TRP A 157 -18.70 10.82 -29.48
C TRP A 157 -17.42 10.90 -28.66
N GLY A 158 -16.85 9.75 -28.34
CA GLY A 158 -15.54 9.60 -27.72
C GLY A 158 -14.88 8.29 -28.14
N TYR A 159 -13.92 7.83 -27.36
CA TYR A 159 -13.20 6.58 -27.62
C TYR A 159 -13.44 5.56 -26.51
N ARG A 160 -13.71 4.32 -26.90
CA ARG A 160 -13.88 3.21 -25.96
C ARG A 160 -12.53 2.84 -25.34
N ALA A 161 -12.48 2.68 -24.02
CA ALA A 161 -11.29 2.27 -23.29
C ALA A 161 -11.67 1.42 -22.08
N GLY A 162 -10.86 0.42 -21.76
CA GLY A 162 -10.99 -0.37 -20.55
C GLY A 162 -10.10 0.17 -19.42
N VAL A 163 -10.48 -0.10 -18.16
CA VAL A 163 -9.60 0.13 -17.02
C VAL A 163 -8.82 -1.16 -16.74
N GLU A 164 -7.48 -1.09 -16.78
CA GLU A 164 -6.60 -2.27 -16.85
C GLU A 164 -6.78 -3.31 -15.74
N VAL A 165 -7.19 -2.92 -14.53
CA VAL A 165 -7.38 -3.87 -13.42
C VAL A 165 -8.44 -4.93 -13.73
N PHE A 166 -9.47 -4.59 -14.51
CA PHE A 166 -10.52 -5.53 -14.88
C PHE A 166 -10.06 -6.50 -15.96
N HIS A 167 -9.21 -6.06 -16.90
CA HIS A 167 -8.55 -6.97 -17.82
C HIS A 167 -7.60 -7.93 -17.08
N GLN A 168 -6.86 -7.45 -16.07
CA GLN A 168 -6.01 -8.29 -15.24
C GLN A 168 -6.83 -9.34 -14.46
N LEU A 169 -7.97 -8.95 -13.90
CA LEU A 169 -8.87 -9.87 -13.21
C LEU A 169 -9.53 -10.87 -14.16
N HIS A 170 -9.92 -10.45 -15.36
CA HIS A 170 -10.39 -11.33 -16.42
C HIS A 170 -9.33 -12.38 -16.79
N CYS A 171 -8.08 -11.95 -17.04
CA CYS A 171 -6.96 -12.85 -17.31
C CYS A 171 -6.73 -13.86 -16.16
N LEU A 172 -6.83 -13.41 -14.91
CA LEU A 172 -6.70 -14.28 -13.75
C LEU A 172 -7.87 -15.27 -13.63
N ASN A 173 -9.10 -14.84 -13.96
CA ASN A 173 -10.27 -15.69 -14.00
C ASN A 173 -10.17 -16.75 -15.10
N LEU A 174 -9.69 -16.40 -16.29
CA LEU A 174 -9.47 -17.35 -17.37
C LEU A 174 -8.43 -18.41 -16.97
N LEU A 175 -7.35 -18.01 -16.29
CA LEU A 175 -6.38 -18.97 -15.73
C LEU A 175 -7.02 -19.93 -14.74
N ARG A 176 -7.86 -19.42 -13.83
CA ARG A 176 -8.64 -20.26 -12.90
C ARG A 176 -9.52 -21.25 -13.67
N GLN A 177 -10.28 -20.78 -14.66
CA GLN A 177 -11.18 -21.62 -15.44
C GLN A 177 -10.40 -22.68 -16.26
N ALA A 178 -9.24 -22.33 -16.80
CA ALA A 178 -8.37 -23.27 -17.52
C ALA A 178 -7.84 -24.41 -16.63
N ILE A 179 -7.60 -24.18 -15.34
CA ILE A 179 -7.23 -25.23 -14.38
C ILE A 179 -8.41 -26.19 -14.11
N TYR A 180 -9.65 -25.67 -14.15
CA TYR A 180 -10.87 -26.45 -14.00
C TYR A 180 -11.53 -26.79 -15.36
N LYS A 181 -10.71 -27.09 -16.37
CA LYS A 181 -11.16 -27.32 -17.75
C LYS A 181 -12.30 -28.33 -17.88
N ASP A 182 -12.28 -29.42 -17.11
CA ASP A 182 -13.36 -30.43 -17.15
C ASP A 182 -14.74 -29.86 -16.81
N TYR A 183 -14.79 -28.79 -16.01
CA TYR A 183 -16.02 -28.06 -15.72
C TYR A 183 -16.35 -27.03 -16.82
N TYR A 184 -15.39 -26.19 -17.21
CA TYR A 184 -15.62 -25.05 -18.12
C TYR A 184 -15.58 -25.39 -19.61
N SER A 185 -15.15 -26.60 -20.00
CA SER A 185 -15.23 -27.05 -21.41
C SER A 185 -16.62 -27.52 -21.81
N LYS A 186 -17.58 -27.53 -20.88
CA LYS A 186 -18.96 -27.91 -21.17
C LYS A 186 -19.69 -26.73 -21.81
N GLU A 187 -20.32 -26.98 -22.95
CA GLU A 187 -21.08 -25.97 -23.70
C GLU A 187 -22.18 -25.28 -22.86
N GLU A 188 -22.77 -25.99 -21.89
CA GLU A 188 -23.78 -25.46 -20.97
C GLU A 188 -23.24 -24.42 -19.96
N VAL A 189 -21.92 -24.38 -19.75
CA VAL A 189 -21.25 -23.42 -18.86
C VAL A 189 -20.84 -22.16 -19.65
N GLY A 190 -20.44 -22.33 -20.91
CA GLY A 190 -20.04 -21.23 -21.78
C GLY A 190 -18.70 -20.57 -21.40
N GLY A 191 -18.41 -19.42 -22.01
CA GLY A 191 -17.20 -18.61 -21.77
C GLY A 191 -15.98 -19.07 -22.56
N ASP A 192 -14.88 -18.33 -22.42
CA ASP A 192 -13.68 -18.46 -23.26
C ASP A 192 -13.10 -19.89 -23.36
N VAL A 193 -13.28 -20.71 -22.32
CA VAL A 193 -12.82 -22.11 -22.33
C VAL A 193 -13.69 -23.01 -23.20
N ALA A 194 -15.01 -22.79 -23.20
CA ALA A 194 -15.96 -23.54 -24.02
C ALA A 194 -16.01 -23.02 -25.46
N GLU A 195 -15.81 -21.70 -25.64
CA GLU A 195 -15.93 -21.01 -26.92
C GLU A 195 -14.66 -21.08 -27.77
N ALA A 196 -13.53 -21.50 -27.20
CA ALA A 196 -12.29 -21.64 -27.95
C ALA A 196 -12.44 -22.60 -29.14
N ASP A 197 -12.06 -22.15 -30.34
CA ASP A 197 -12.16 -22.91 -31.60
C ASP A 197 -11.19 -24.11 -31.66
N GLY A 198 -10.46 -24.36 -30.57
CA GLY A 198 -9.58 -25.50 -30.37
C GLY A 198 -8.62 -25.30 -29.21
N GLN A 199 -7.81 -26.32 -28.93
CA GLN A 199 -6.81 -26.26 -27.87
C GLN A 199 -5.75 -25.15 -28.12
N GLU A 200 -5.40 -24.88 -29.38
CA GLU A 200 -4.41 -23.85 -29.73
C GLU A 200 -4.93 -22.43 -29.44
N ASP A 201 -6.23 -22.19 -29.64
CA ASP A 201 -6.87 -20.90 -29.36
C ASP A 201 -6.91 -20.63 -27.85
N LEU A 202 -7.39 -21.60 -27.06
CA LEU A 202 -7.39 -21.50 -25.61
C LEU A 202 -5.98 -21.36 -25.02
N SER A 203 -5.03 -22.18 -25.48
CA SER A 203 -3.64 -22.08 -25.01
C SER A 203 -3.01 -20.73 -25.36
N GLY A 204 -3.28 -20.19 -26.56
CA GLY A 204 -2.80 -18.87 -26.95
C GLY A 204 -3.39 -17.75 -26.09
N HIS A 205 -4.68 -17.82 -25.77
CA HIS A 205 -5.33 -16.86 -24.88
C HIS A 205 -4.77 -16.95 -23.45
N VAL A 206 -4.61 -18.16 -22.91
CA VAL A 206 -4.00 -18.39 -21.60
C VAL A 206 -2.56 -17.86 -21.55
N ASP A 207 -1.74 -18.10 -22.57
CA ASP A 207 -0.37 -17.56 -22.66
C ASP A 207 -0.37 -16.02 -22.66
N HIS A 208 -1.30 -15.38 -23.38
CA HIS A 208 -1.50 -13.94 -23.35
C HIS A 208 -1.84 -13.43 -21.95
N CYS A 209 -2.74 -14.13 -21.24
CA CYS A 209 -3.12 -13.80 -19.87
C CYS A 209 -1.93 -13.90 -18.90
N ILE A 210 -1.15 -14.97 -18.99
CA ILE A 210 0.07 -15.16 -18.18
C ILE A 210 1.05 -14.01 -18.43
N GLU A 211 1.30 -13.67 -19.69
CA GLU A 211 2.25 -12.61 -20.03
C GLU A 211 1.78 -11.24 -19.54
N THR A 212 0.49 -10.93 -19.69
CA THR A 212 -0.10 -9.68 -19.19
C THR A 212 0.05 -9.55 -17.68
N LEU A 213 -0.27 -10.61 -16.94
CA LEU A 213 -0.13 -10.62 -15.48
C LEU A 213 1.34 -10.54 -15.05
N ARG A 214 2.25 -11.27 -15.72
CA ARG A 214 3.69 -11.20 -15.45
C ARG A 214 4.22 -9.78 -15.64
N LEU A 215 3.87 -9.11 -16.74
CA LEU A 215 4.27 -7.73 -17.01
C LEU A 215 3.73 -6.77 -15.94
N ASN A 216 2.47 -6.92 -15.52
CA ASN A 216 1.90 -6.08 -14.48
C ASN A 216 2.60 -6.29 -13.12
N LEU A 217 2.81 -7.54 -12.70
CA LEU A 217 3.49 -7.87 -11.44
C LEU A 217 4.91 -7.32 -11.41
N MET A 218 5.66 -7.43 -12.52
CA MET A 218 6.99 -6.83 -12.62
C MET A 218 6.97 -5.30 -12.68
N CYS A 219 5.95 -4.70 -13.30
CA CYS A 219 5.80 -3.25 -13.32
C CYS A 219 5.49 -2.68 -11.93
N GLN A 220 4.64 -3.35 -11.14
CA GLN A 220 4.32 -2.92 -9.79
C GLN A 220 5.45 -3.25 -8.80
N SER A 221 6.14 -4.39 -9.00
CA SER A 221 7.28 -4.85 -8.19
C SER A 221 7.04 -4.69 -6.70
N ASP A 222 6.11 -5.48 -6.13
CA ASP A 222 5.78 -5.40 -4.71
C ASP A 222 7.05 -5.63 -3.85
N ILE A 223 7.33 -4.66 -2.97
CA ILE A 223 8.48 -4.66 -2.06
C ILE A 223 8.11 -5.12 -0.64
N GLY A 224 6.86 -5.57 -0.44
CA GLY A 224 6.43 -6.24 0.78
C GLY A 224 7.30 -7.45 1.10
N VAL A 225 7.49 -7.72 2.39
CA VAL A 225 8.28 -8.85 2.87
C VAL A 225 7.41 -9.75 3.73
N PHE A 226 7.61 -11.05 3.58
CA PHE A 226 6.98 -12.08 4.42
C PHE A 226 8.05 -12.79 5.27
N THR A 227 7.61 -13.40 6.37
CA THR A 227 8.46 -14.26 7.20
C THR A 227 8.02 -15.72 7.05
N PHE A 228 8.68 -16.62 7.77
CA PHE A 228 8.26 -18.01 7.90
C PHE A 228 7.82 -18.26 9.35
N HIS A 229 6.79 -19.08 9.53
CA HIS A 229 6.37 -19.58 10.85
C HIS A 229 5.76 -20.98 10.77
N ASP A 230 5.77 -21.66 11.90
CA ASP A 230 5.07 -22.93 12.08
C ASP A 230 3.56 -22.67 12.26
N PHE A 231 2.72 -23.52 11.65
CA PHE A 231 1.25 -23.47 11.75
C PHE A 231 0.71 -24.74 12.42
N PRO A 232 0.87 -24.92 13.75
CA PRO A 232 0.46 -26.14 14.43
C PRO A 232 -1.01 -26.50 14.25
N GLU A 233 -1.88 -25.50 14.08
CA GLU A 233 -3.32 -25.68 13.84
C GLU A 233 -3.64 -26.33 12.48
N LEU A 234 -2.70 -26.38 11.54
CA LEU A 234 -2.84 -27.02 10.23
C LEU A 234 -2.10 -28.37 10.13
N ALA A 235 -1.51 -28.85 11.23
CA ALA A 235 -0.79 -30.12 11.25
C ALA A 235 -1.69 -31.30 10.88
N ASP A 236 -2.95 -31.30 11.37
CA ASP A 236 -3.94 -32.33 11.03
C ASP A 236 -4.34 -32.32 9.54
N ASP A 237 -4.12 -31.20 8.84
CA ASP A 237 -4.34 -31.03 7.40
C ASP A 237 -3.07 -31.33 6.57
N GLY A 238 -2.01 -31.89 7.19
CA GLY A 238 -0.76 -32.28 6.54
C GLY A 238 0.24 -31.14 6.32
N ILE A 239 0.03 -30.00 6.96
CA ILE A 239 0.94 -28.86 6.93
C ILE A 239 1.82 -28.91 8.18
N GLU A 240 3.03 -29.45 8.03
CA GLU A 240 4.03 -29.53 9.11
C GLU A 240 5.24 -28.63 8.82
N GLY A 241 5.83 -28.03 9.86
CA GLY A 241 7.06 -27.25 9.79
C GLY A 241 6.88 -25.78 9.40
N ASP A 242 7.99 -25.10 9.09
CA ASP A 242 7.99 -23.67 8.77
C ASP A 242 7.40 -23.40 7.38
N TRP A 243 6.31 -22.63 7.31
CA TRP A 243 5.67 -22.18 6.06
C TRP A 243 5.72 -20.65 5.91
N PRO A 244 5.69 -20.12 4.66
CA PRO A 244 5.62 -18.68 4.43
C PRO A 244 4.37 -18.04 5.05
N ASP A 245 4.56 -16.95 5.78
CA ASP A 245 3.50 -16.09 6.31
C ASP A 245 3.14 -14.98 5.32
N PHE A 246 2.16 -15.23 4.46
CA PHE A 246 1.67 -14.22 3.53
C PHE A 246 0.64 -13.27 4.15
N GLU A 247 0.38 -13.33 5.46
CA GLU A 247 -0.49 -12.38 6.14
C GLU A 247 0.22 -11.04 6.42
N THR A 248 0.62 -10.36 5.36
CA THR A 248 1.38 -9.12 5.43
C THR A 248 0.48 -7.88 5.29
N GLN A 249 0.95 -6.73 5.75
CA GLN A 249 0.26 -5.45 5.56
C GLN A 249 0.59 -4.87 4.19
N HIS A 250 -0.43 -4.43 3.46
CA HIS A 250 -0.28 -3.78 2.16
C HIS A 250 -1.00 -2.43 2.16
N VAL A 251 -0.45 -1.47 1.42
CA VAL A 251 -1.14 -0.22 1.06
C VAL A 251 -1.65 -0.38 -0.36
N CYS A 252 -2.96 -0.51 -0.50
CA CYS A 252 -3.61 -0.79 -1.76
C CYS A 252 -4.38 0.44 -2.25
N ARG A 253 -4.60 0.53 -3.57
CA ARG A 253 -5.68 1.35 -4.08
C ARG A 253 -6.98 0.63 -3.76
N ASN A 254 -7.93 1.34 -3.14
CA ASN A 254 -9.24 0.80 -2.81
C ASN A 254 -9.93 0.37 -4.12
N PHE A 255 -10.05 -0.95 -4.30
CA PHE A 255 -10.58 -1.56 -5.51
C PHE A 255 -12.04 -1.16 -5.73
N GLU A 256 -12.84 -1.13 -4.67
CA GLU A 256 -14.27 -0.83 -4.76
C GLU A 256 -14.54 0.61 -5.21
N ALA A 257 -13.70 1.57 -4.83
CA ALA A 257 -13.77 2.95 -5.28
C ALA A 257 -13.50 3.04 -6.80
N ILE A 258 -12.52 2.30 -7.30
CA ILE A 258 -12.19 2.24 -8.72
C ILE A 258 -13.31 1.53 -9.50
N ARG A 259 -13.84 0.43 -8.97
CA ARG A 259 -14.95 -0.34 -9.57
C ARG A 259 -16.22 0.50 -9.69
N LYS A 260 -16.64 1.15 -8.60
CA LYS A 260 -17.80 2.07 -8.60
C LYS A 260 -17.62 3.20 -9.60
N TRP A 261 -16.43 3.81 -9.65
CA TRP A 261 -16.14 4.85 -10.62
C TRP A 261 -16.21 4.34 -12.05
N THR A 262 -15.68 3.15 -12.33
CA THR A 262 -15.69 2.55 -13.67
C THR A 262 -17.11 2.28 -14.13
N ASN A 263 -17.93 1.62 -13.30
CA ASN A 263 -19.33 1.36 -13.62
C ASN A 263 -20.15 2.63 -13.80
N ALA A 264 -19.88 3.68 -13.01
CA ALA A 264 -20.56 4.97 -13.18
C ALA A 264 -20.18 5.72 -14.47
N ASN A 265 -19.06 5.36 -15.11
CA ASN A 265 -18.56 5.95 -16.35
C ASN A 265 -18.62 4.97 -17.54
N ALA A 266 -19.24 3.80 -17.35
CA ALA A 266 -19.36 2.78 -18.38
C ALA A 266 -20.26 3.26 -19.53
N VAL A 267 -19.83 2.99 -20.76
CA VAL A 267 -20.56 3.31 -22.00
C VAL A 267 -20.83 2.08 -22.86
N ALA A 268 -20.21 0.94 -22.55
CA ALA A 268 -20.47 -0.35 -23.17
C ALA A 268 -20.26 -1.47 -22.14
N PHE A 269 -21.18 -2.42 -22.08
CA PHE A 269 -21.02 -3.66 -21.32
C PHE A 269 -20.88 -4.82 -22.31
N THR A 270 -20.09 -5.82 -21.94
CA THR A 270 -19.91 -7.06 -22.71
C THR A 270 -21.16 -7.93 -22.74
N HIS A 271 -22.10 -7.73 -21.80
CA HIS A 271 -23.31 -8.55 -21.65
C HIS A 271 -24.64 -7.86 -22.03
N ASP A 272 -24.61 -6.64 -22.58
CA ASP A 272 -25.81 -5.94 -23.10
C ASP A 272 -25.79 -5.87 -24.66
N VAL A 273 -25.56 -7.01 -25.30
CA VAL A 273 -25.78 -7.20 -26.76
C VAL A 273 -26.65 -8.43 -27.00
#